data_AF-A0A6P6CHG3-F1
#
_entry.id   AF-A0A6P6CHG3-F1
#
_cell.length_a   1.000
_cell.length_b   1.000
_cell.length_c   1.000
_cell.angle_alpha   90.00
_cell.angle_beta   90.00
_cell.angle_gamma   90.00
#
_symmetry.space_group_name_H-M   'P 1'
#
loop_
_entity.id
_entity.type
_entity.pdbx_description
1 polymer ?
#
loop_
_entity_poly.entity_id
_entity_poly.type
_entity_poly.pdbx_seq_one_letter_code
_entity_poly.pdbx_strand_id
1 'polypeptide(L)'
;MFAQAPWLLIGLIMAEKLRLLEELEDTWLPYLTPKDDEFYQQWQLKYPKLILREAGSVPETLHQEVQAAFLSLHKHGCLFRDLVRVQGKDVLTPVSRILIGNPATGPEEESEDDPQLEGRDPDIWHVGFKISWDIETPGLAIPLHQGDCYFMLDDLNATHQHCVLAGLPPRFSSTHRVAECSTGTLDYILQRCQLALQNVRDQADNGDVSLKSLEPAVLKQGEEIHNEVEFEWLRQFWFQGNRYKKCTDWWHQPVAQLEELWKKMEFVTNAVLHEVRREGVPTEQRNEIVTAILTSLTTRQNLRREWRARCQSRIARTLPVDQKPECRPHWEKEDASMPLPFELTDIVSELRGLLAEARA
;
A
#
# COMPACT_ATOMS: atom_id res chain seq x y z
N MET A 1 6.87 -7.12 22.99
CA MET A 1 8.26 -7.53 22.71
C MET A 1 8.17 -8.37 21.44
N PHE A 2 8.36 -7.90 20.21
CA PHE A 2 9.23 -6.87 19.66
C PHE A 2 8.46 -6.01 18.64
N ALA A 3 8.49 -4.69 18.83
CA ALA A 3 8.10 -3.67 17.85
C ALA A 3 9.32 -2.78 17.52
N GLN A 4 10.49 -3.40 17.38
CA GLN A 4 11.77 -2.75 17.06
C GLN A 4 12.57 -3.66 16.13
N ALA A 5 12.17 -3.77 14.86
CA ALA A 5 12.97 -4.44 13.82
C ALA A 5 12.58 -4.20 12.33
N PRO A 6 11.56 -3.42 11.91
CA PRO A 6 11.31 -3.27 10.47
C PRO A 6 12.52 -2.64 9.74
N TRP A 7 13.16 -1.65 10.36
CA TRP A 7 14.25 -0.88 9.74
C TRP A 7 15.56 -1.65 9.60
N LEU A 8 15.87 -2.56 10.53
CA LEU A 8 17.06 -3.43 10.45
C LEU A 8 16.88 -4.52 9.41
N LEU A 9 15.69 -5.13 9.32
CA LEU A 9 15.37 -6.15 8.32
C LEU A 9 15.29 -5.55 6.92
N ILE A 10 14.66 -4.38 6.75
CA ILE A 10 14.65 -3.63 5.49
C ILE A 10 16.08 -3.21 5.10
N GLY A 11 16.89 -2.76 6.05
CA GLY A 11 18.30 -2.42 5.80
C GLY A 11 19.16 -3.60 5.34
N LEU A 12 18.96 -4.78 5.93
CA LEU A 12 19.61 -6.03 5.52
C LEU A 12 19.16 -6.51 4.13
N ILE A 13 17.85 -6.53 3.89
CA ILE A 13 17.24 -6.88 2.60
C ILE A 13 17.71 -5.93 1.49
N MET A 14 17.83 -4.64 1.79
CA MET A 14 18.36 -3.65 0.85
C MET A 14 19.85 -3.86 0.58
N ALA A 15 20.65 -4.16 1.61
CA ALA A 15 22.08 -4.42 1.45
C ALA A 15 22.35 -5.70 0.63
N GLU A 16 21.60 -6.78 0.88
CA GLU A 16 21.70 -8.01 0.08
C GLU A 16 21.23 -7.79 -1.35
N LYS A 17 20.16 -7.02 -1.58
CA LYS A 17 19.69 -6.68 -2.93
C LYS A 17 20.72 -5.85 -3.71
N LEU A 18 21.34 -4.87 -3.06
CA LEU A 18 22.40 -4.06 -3.67
C LEU A 18 23.63 -4.91 -4.00
N ARG A 19 24.06 -5.78 -3.08
CA ARG A 19 25.18 -6.70 -3.31
C ARG A 19 24.94 -7.61 -4.53
N LEU A 20 23.73 -8.14 -4.66
CA LEU A 20 23.40 -9.00 -5.81
C LEU A 20 23.34 -8.26 -7.13
N LEU A 21 22.87 -7.01 -7.13
CA LEU A 21 22.91 -6.18 -8.33
C LEU A 21 24.34 -5.83 -8.74
N GLU A 22 25.25 -5.65 -7.76
CA GLU A 22 26.68 -5.48 -8.00
C GLU A 22 27.33 -6.79 -8.51
N GLU A 23 26.95 -7.95 -7.97
CA GLU A 23 27.46 -9.27 -8.39
C GLU A 23 26.96 -9.70 -9.78
N LEU A 24 25.76 -9.24 -10.20
CA LEU A 24 25.18 -9.57 -11.49
C LEU A 24 25.75 -8.76 -12.67
N GLU A 25 26.31 -7.57 -12.45
CA GLU A 25 26.82 -6.65 -13.50
C GLU A 25 26.02 -6.72 -14.84
N ASP A 26 26.66 -7.19 -15.93
CA ASP A 26 26.11 -7.42 -17.27
C ASP A 26 25.80 -8.91 -17.56
N THR A 27 25.81 -9.77 -16.53
CA THR A 27 25.59 -11.22 -16.66
C THR A 27 24.14 -11.62 -16.38
N TRP A 28 23.66 -12.59 -17.16
CA TRP A 28 22.29 -13.10 -17.08
C TRP A 28 22.19 -14.20 -16.02
N LEU A 29 21.08 -14.20 -15.28
CA LEU A 29 20.76 -15.33 -14.41
C LEU A 29 20.55 -16.59 -15.25
N PRO A 30 21.24 -17.71 -14.94
CA PRO A 30 20.99 -18.96 -15.63
C PRO A 30 19.55 -19.41 -15.36
N TYR A 31 18.89 -19.98 -16.36
CA TYR A 31 17.54 -20.50 -16.23
C TYR A 31 17.33 -21.76 -17.07
N LEU A 32 16.36 -22.58 -16.68
CA LEU A 32 15.95 -23.79 -17.37
C LEU A 32 14.49 -23.69 -17.82
N THR A 33 14.17 -24.38 -18.90
CA THR A 33 12.86 -24.52 -19.53
C THR A 33 12.55 -26.00 -19.74
N PRO A 34 11.31 -26.40 -20.09
CA PRO A 34 11.01 -27.80 -20.41
C PRO A 34 11.81 -28.40 -21.59
N LYS A 35 12.57 -27.59 -22.34
CA LYS A 35 13.47 -28.07 -23.40
C LYS A 35 14.79 -28.63 -22.85
N ASP A 36 15.14 -28.29 -21.62
CA ASP A 36 16.40 -28.64 -20.99
C ASP A 36 16.28 -29.95 -20.20
N ASP A 37 17.22 -30.88 -20.37
CA ASP A 37 17.15 -32.23 -19.79
C ASP A 37 17.11 -32.20 -18.25
N GLU A 38 17.80 -31.25 -17.60
CA GLU A 38 17.82 -31.13 -16.14
C GLU A 38 16.57 -30.45 -15.54
N PHE A 39 15.68 -29.89 -16.35
CA PHE A 39 14.58 -29.04 -15.89
C PHE A 39 13.69 -29.70 -14.84
N TYR A 40 13.22 -30.92 -15.12
CA TYR A 40 12.30 -31.62 -14.21
C TYR A 40 13.00 -32.08 -12.93
N GLN A 41 14.28 -32.44 -13.00
CA GLN A 41 15.07 -32.79 -11.83
C GLN A 41 15.28 -31.56 -10.94
N GLN A 42 15.61 -30.41 -11.54
CA GLN A 42 15.77 -29.14 -10.84
C GLN A 42 14.46 -28.69 -10.18
N TRP A 43 13.33 -28.79 -10.90
CA TRP A 43 12.02 -28.50 -10.34
C TRP A 43 11.75 -29.35 -9.11
N GLN A 44 11.91 -30.67 -9.21
CA GLN A 44 11.62 -31.57 -8.09
C GLN A 44 12.52 -31.31 -6.87
N LEU A 45 13.78 -30.95 -7.07
CA LEU A 45 14.75 -30.79 -5.97
C LEU A 45 14.74 -29.39 -5.35
N LYS A 46 14.59 -28.34 -6.16
CA LYS A 46 14.76 -26.95 -5.74
C LYS A 46 13.45 -26.16 -5.70
N TYR A 47 12.45 -26.55 -6.50
CA TYR A 47 11.16 -25.88 -6.59
C TYR A 47 9.97 -26.81 -6.27
N PRO A 48 10.04 -27.75 -5.30
CA PRO A 48 8.99 -28.77 -5.10
C PRO A 48 7.64 -28.21 -4.67
N LYS A 49 7.62 -26.99 -4.12
CA LYS A 49 6.40 -26.28 -3.66
C LYS A 49 5.74 -25.48 -4.79
N LEU A 50 6.31 -25.48 -5.98
CA LEU A 50 5.72 -24.92 -7.19
C LEU A 50 4.96 -26.01 -7.93
N ILE A 51 3.66 -25.82 -8.15
CA ILE A 51 2.81 -26.79 -8.83
C ILE A 51 2.22 -26.19 -10.09
N LEU A 52 2.32 -26.91 -11.21
CA LEU A 52 1.61 -26.60 -12.45
C LEU A 52 0.41 -27.55 -12.61
N ARG A 53 -0.70 -26.98 -13.09
CA ARG A 53 -1.91 -27.67 -13.52
C ARG A 53 -2.27 -27.12 -14.89
N GLU A 54 -2.01 -27.92 -15.91
CA GLU A 54 -2.28 -27.56 -17.29
C GLU A 54 -3.79 -27.40 -17.53
N ALA A 55 -4.16 -26.64 -18.56
CA ALA A 55 -5.54 -26.31 -18.90
C ALA A 55 -6.48 -27.52 -19.00
N GLY A 56 -5.97 -28.69 -19.42
CA GLY A 56 -6.74 -29.93 -19.50
C GLY A 56 -7.24 -30.48 -18.16
N SER A 57 -6.71 -29.97 -17.04
CA SER A 57 -7.18 -30.32 -15.68
C SER A 57 -8.36 -29.46 -15.19
N VAL A 58 -8.75 -28.45 -15.96
CA VAL A 58 -9.82 -27.50 -15.62
C VAL A 58 -11.02 -27.70 -16.55
N PRO A 59 -12.27 -27.72 -16.04
CA PRO A 59 -13.44 -27.89 -16.88
C PRO A 59 -13.58 -26.79 -17.94
N GLU A 60 -13.92 -27.19 -19.17
CA GLU A 60 -14.12 -26.28 -20.30
C GLU A 60 -15.16 -25.18 -20.01
N THR A 61 -16.22 -25.50 -19.26
CA THR A 61 -17.23 -24.51 -18.87
C THR A 61 -16.64 -23.39 -18.01
N LEU A 62 -15.70 -23.72 -17.13
CA LEU A 62 -15.03 -22.74 -16.28
C LEU A 62 -14.05 -21.88 -17.09
N HIS A 63 -13.34 -22.48 -18.06
CA HIS A 63 -12.51 -21.72 -19.00
C HIS A 63 -13.32 -20.66 -19.73
N GLN A 64 -14.47 -21.04 -20.29
CA GLN A 64 -15.35 -20.13 -21.03
C GLN A 64 -15.88 -19.01 -20.14
N GLU A 65 -16.35 -19.33 -18.94
CA GLU A 65 -16.91 -18.36 -17.99
C GLU A 65 -15.86 -17.32 -17.56
N VAL A 66 -14.68 -17.77 -17.13
CA VAL A 66 -13.62 -16.87 -16.64
C VAL A 66 -13.04 -16.02 -17.77
N GLN A 67 -12.84 -16.60 -18.96
CA GLN A 67 -12.36 -15.84 -20.12
C GLN A 67 -13.37 -14.77 -20.56
N ALA A 68 -14.67 -15.10 -20.58
CA ALA A 68 -15.72 -14.13 -20.85
C ALA A 68 -15.75 -13.02 -19.79
N ALA A 69 -15.51 -13.35 -18.52
CA ALA A 69 -15.40 -12.36 -17.44
C ALA A 69 -14.21 -11.40 -17.64
N PHE A 70 -13.02 -11.90 -18.00
CA PHE A 70 -11.86 -11.05 -18.32
C PHE A 70 -12.16 -10.09 -19.48
N LEU A 71 -12.73 -10.61 -20.56
CA LEU A 71 -13.11 -9.79 -21.72
C LEU A 71 -14.16 -8.74 -21.36
N SER A 72 -15.11 -9.08 -20.48
CA SER A 72 -16.10 -8.14 -19.98
C SER A 72 -15.45 -7.03 -19.14
N LEU A 73 -14.58 -7.36 -18.19
CA LEU A 73 -13.85 -6.38 -17.37
C LEU A 73 -13.00 -5.44 -18.25
N HIS A 74 -12.32 -6.00 -19.25
CA HIS A 74 -11.54 -5.22 -20.21
C HIS A 74 -12.44 -4.29 -21.04
N LYS A 75 -13.54 -4.81 -21.59
CA LYS A 75 -14.50 -4.03 -22.39
C LYS A 75 -15.09 -2.84 -21.62
N HIS A 76 -15.33 -3.00 -20.32
CA HIS A 76 -15.86 -1.94 -19.46
C HIS A 76 -14.76 -1.01 -18.90
N GLY A 77 -13.49 -1.24 -19.25
CA GLY A 77 -12.37 -0.39 -18.83
C GLY A 77 -12.10 -0.44 -17.34
N CYS A 78 -12.25 -1.62 -16.74
CA CYS A 78 -12.12 -1.86 -15.29
C CYS A 78 -10.67 -2.11 -14.83
N LEU A 79 -9.73 -2.30 -15.76
CA LEU A 79 -8.32 -2.54 -15.45
C LEU A 79 -7.52 -1.25 -15.60
N PHE A 80 -6.68 -0.95 -14.62
CA PHE A 80 -5.91 0.30 -14.56
C PHE A 80 -4.45 0.03 -14.26
N ARG A 81 -3.56 0.84 -14.82
CA ARG A 81 -2.17 0.88 -14.38
C ARG A 81 -2.12 1.56 -13.01
N ASP A 82 -1.34 1.03 -12.10
CA ASP A 82 -1.19 1.55 -10.75
C ASP A 82 -0.02 2.53 -10.71
N LEU A 83 -0.20 3.65 -10.01
CA LEU A 83 0.87 4.62 -9.76
C LEU A 83 1.52 4.30 -8.42
N VAL A 84 2.62 3.57 -8.44
CA VAL A 84 3.30 3.08 -7.24
C VAL A 84 4.60 3.80 -6.96
N ARG A 85 5.15 3.52 -5.78
CA ARG A 85 6.43 4.06 -5.35
C ARG A 85 7.43 2.93 -5.17
N VAL A 86 8.48 2.93 -5.99
CA VAL A 86 9.58 1.96 -5.92
C VAL A 86 10.87 2.73 -5.67
N GLN A 87 11.57 2.43 -4.57
CA GLN A 87 12.81 3.10 -4.17
C GLN A 87 12.71 4.65 -4.20
N GLY A 88 11.58 5.19 -3.73
CA GLY A 88 11.32 6.63 -3.67
C GLY A 88 10.94 7.28 -5.01
N LYS A 89 10.82 6.51 -6.10
CA LYS A 89 10.39 7.01 -7.42
C LYS A 89 8.95 6.60 -7.72
N ASP A 90 8.18 7.53 -8.25
CA ASP A 90 6.82 7.27 -8.73
C ASP A 90 6.86 6.64 -10.12
N VAL A 91 6.30 5.43 -10.26
CA VAL A 91 6.33 4.63 -11.49
C VAL A 91 4.92 4.13 -11.79
N LEU A 92 4.54 4.13 -13.07
CA LEU A 92 3.31 3.47 -13.51
C LEU A 92 3.62 2.02 -13.82
N THR A 93 2.87 1.10 -13.22
CA THR A 93 3.02 -0.31 -13.52
C THR A 93 2.82 -0.60 -14.99
N PRO A 94 3.57 -1.51 -15.60
CA PRO A 94 3.31 -1.91 -16.98
C PRO A 94 2.01 -2.70 -17.11
N VAL A 95 1.69 -3.49 -16.08
CA VAL A 95 0.48 -4.30 -16.00
C VAL A 95 -0.70 -3.44 -15.55
N SER A 96 -1.85 -3.60 -16.23
CA SER A 96 -3.13 -3.07 -15.76
C SER A 96 -3.83 -4.08 -14.86
N ARG A 97 -4.34 -3.65 -13.70
CA ARG A 97 -4.91 -4.51 -12.67
C ARG A 97 -6.31 -4.06 -12.23
N ILE A 98 -7.04 -5.00 -11.66
CA ILE A 98 -8.22 -4.78 -10.82
C ILE A 98 -8.15 -5.76 -9.66
N LEU A 99 -8.58 -5.32 -8.49
CA LEU A 99 -8.68 -6.19 -7.32
C LEU A 99 -10.14 -6.57 -7.09
N ILE A 100 -10.38 -7.88 -7.00
CA ILE A 100 -11.70 -8.47 -6.76
C ILE A 100 -11.54 -9.46 -5.61
N GLY A 101 -12.43 -9.40 -4.63
CA GLY A 101 -12.39 -10.31 -3.49
C GLY A 101 -13.42 -9.94 -2.45
N ASN A 102 -13.22 -10.45 -1.24
CA ASN A 102 -13.99 -10.02 -0.08
C ASN A 102 -13.83 -8.50 0.09
N PRO A 103 -14.84 -7.81 0.64
CA PRO A 103 -14.74 -6.39 0.92
C PRO A 103 -13.46 -6.09 1.71
N ALA A 104 -12.60 -5.22 1.15
CA ALA A 104 -11.38 -4.68 1.75
C ALA A 104 -10.15 -5.61 1.89
N THR A 105 -9.40 -5.82 0.81
CA THR A 105 -8.00 -6.27 0.83
C THR A 105 -7.21 -5.59 -0.30
N GLY A 106 -5.87 -5.55 -0.28
CA GLY A 106 -4.99 -4.82 -1.23
C GLY A 106 -3.86 -5.68 -1.83
N PRO A 107 -3.17 -5.26 -2.93
CA PRO A 107 -2.16 -6.09 -3.63
C PRO A 107 -0.72 -5.50 -3.66
N GLU A 108 0.26 -6.31 -4.12
CA GLU A 108 1.69 -6.02 -4.31
C GLU A 108 2.16 -6.30 -5.76
N GLU A 109 3.33 -5.76 -6.19
CA GLU A 109 3.76 -5.59 -7.60
C GLU A 109 5.22 -6.00 -7.94
N GLU A 110 5.50 -6.18 -9.25
CA GLU A 110 6.78 -6.60 -9.88
C GLU A 110 7.10 -5.83 -11.20
N SER A 111 8.34 -5.96 -11.73
CA SER A 111 9.02 -5.13 -12.77
C SER A 111 9.55 -5.87 -14.05
N GLU A 112 9.87 -5.11 -15.12
CA GLU A 112 10.31 -5.46 -16.53
C GLU A 112 11.84 -5.27 -16.79
N ASP A 113 12.54 -5.62 -17.90
CA ASP A 113 12.29 -6.16 -19.28
C ASP A 113 13.60 -6.78 -19.87
N ASP A 114 13.52 -7.50 -21.01
CA ASP A 114 14.48 -8.50 -21.58
C ASP A 114 15.05 -8.15 -23.00
N PRO A 115 16.20 -8.72 -23.45
CA PRO A 115 16.51 -8.96 -24.86
C PRO A 115 16.77 -10.45 -25.19
N GLN A 116 16.38 -10.83 -26.42
CA GLN A 116 16.41 -12.19 -27.00
C GLN A 116 17.74 -12.96 -26.83
N LEU A 117 17.64 -14.17 -26.28
CA LEU A 117 18.68 -15.22 -26.31
C LEU A 117 18.05 -16.61 -26.48
N GLU A 118 18.83 -17.55 -26.99
CA GLU A 118 18.47 -18.98 -27.09
C GLU A 118 18.03 -19.52 -25.72
N GLY A 119 16.84 -20.15 -25.68
CA GLY A 119 16.25 -20.67 -24.43
C GLY A 119 14.73 -20.66 -24.48
N ARG A 120 14.10 -19.87 -23.59
CA ARG A 120 12.63 -19.73 -23.53
C ARG A 120 12.07 -19.26 -24.87
N ASP A 121 10.81 -19.59 -25.12
CA ASP A 121 10.11 -19.04 -26.29
C ASP A 121 9.74 -17.56 -26.02
N PRO A 122 10.22 -16.59 -26.83
CA PRO A 122 9.87 -15.18 -26.64
C PRO A 122 8.40 -14.88 -26.93
N ASP A 123 7.70 -15.73 -27.68
CA ASP A 123 6.32 -15.51 -28.09
C ASP A 123 5.33 -16.04 -27.03
N ILE A 124 5.80 -16.87 -26.12
CA ILE A 124 5.00 -17.50 -25.06
C ILE A 124 5.23 -16.79 -23.73
N TRP A 125 4.15 -16.60 -22.96
CA TRP A 125 4.26 -16.08 -21.61
C TRP A 125 4.81 -17.13 -20.65
N HIS A 126 5.68 -16.73 -19.73
CA HIS A 126 6.19 -17.62 -18.70
C HIS A 126 6.02 -17.02 -17.31
N VAL A 127 6.04 -17.87 -16.29
CA VAL A 127 6.37 -17.46 -14.92
C VAL A 127 7.80 -17.90 -14.60
N GLY A 128 8.61 -16.94 -14.17
CA GLY A 128 9.98 -17.16 -13.75
C GLY A 128 10.06 -17.37 -12.24
N PHE A 129 10.92 -18.27 -11.78
CA PHE A 129 11.24 -18.47 -10.37
C PHE A 129 12.74 -18.56 -10.15
N LYS A 130 13.22 -17.97 -9.06
CA LYS A 130 14.59 -18.14 -8.54
C LYS A 130 14.57 -18.24 -7.03
N ILE A 131 15.55 -18.92 -6.44
CA ILE A 131 15.75 -18.90 -4.99
C ILE A 131 16.13 -17.47 -4.57
N SER A 132 15.54 -16.96 -3.49
CA SER A 132 15.86 -15.62 -2.98
C SER A 132 17.35 -15.53 -2.67
N TRP A 133 17.97 -14.44 -3.09
CA TRP A 133 19.39 -14.14 -2.88
C TRP A 133 20.42 -15.07 -3.55
N ASP A 134 19.97 -16.08 -4.29
CA ASP A 134 20.81 -17.00 -5.04
C ASP A 134 20.82 -16.60 -6.52
N ILE A 135 22.01 -16.48 -7.10
CA ILE A 135 22.23 -16.17 -8.52
C ILE A 135 22.99 -17.28 -9.26
N GLU A 136 23.42 -18.31 -8.53
CA GLU A 136 24.17 -19.46 -9.07
C GLU A 136 23.23 -20.59 -9.47
N THR A 137 22.23 -20.88 -8.63
CA THR A 137 21.24 -21.93 -8.92
C THR A 137 20.37 -21.49 -10.10
N PRO A 138 20.31 -22.28 -11.21
CA PRO A 138 19.46 -21.92 -12.34
C PRO A 138 18.00 -21.74 -11.93
N GLY A 139 17.43 -20.62 -12.37
CA GLY A 139 16.00 -20.33 -12.28
C GLY A 139 15.17 -21.26 -13.16
N LEU A 140 13.84 -21.23 -12.98
CA LEU A 140 12.91 -21.91 -13.88
C LEU A 140 12.09 -20.88 -14.65
N ALA A 141 11.99 -21.03 -15.97
CA ALA A 141 11.04 -20.32 -16.81
C ALA A 141 9.98 -21.31 -17.30
N ILE A 142 8.80 -21.27 -16.69
CA ILE A 142 7.71 -22.22 -16.95
C ILE A 142 6.74 -21.60 -17.97
N PRO A 143 6.55 -22.21 -19.15
CA PRO A 143 5.61 -21.70 -20.14
C PRO A 143 4.18 -21.80 -19.61
N LEU A 144 3.39 -20.77 -19.88
CA LEU A 144 1.99 -20.67 -19.48
C LEU A 144 1.13 -20.44 -20.72
N HIS A 145 0.42 -21.48 -21.14
CA HIS A 145 -0.55 -21.44 -22.22
C HIS A 145 -1.93 -20.99 -21.71
N GLN A 146 -2.86 -20.84 -22.64
CA GLN A 146 -4.23 -20.43 -22.32
C GLN A 146 -4.89 -21.45 -21.38
N GLY A 147 -5.28 -20.99 -20.18
CA GLY A 147 -5.98 -21.79 -19.19
C GLY A 147 -5.06 -22.54 -18.22
N ASP A 148 -3.74 -22.44 -18.34
CA ASP A 148 -2.81 -23.04 -17.39
C ASP A 148 -2.87 -22.34 -16.02
N CYS A 149 -2.81 -23.13 -14.96
CA CYS A 149 -2.78 -22.67 -13.57
C CYS A 149 -1.47 -23.07 -12.90
N TYR A 150 -0.88 -22.17 -12.13
CA TYR A 150 0.25 -22.48 -11.26
C TYR A 150 -0.04 -22.09 -9.82
N PHE A 151 0.59 -22.78 -8.88
CA PHE A 151 0.38 -22.61 -7.45
C PHE A 151 1.72 -22.47 -6.74
N MET A 152 1.84 -21.44 -5.91
CA MET A 152 2.92 -21.27 -4.96
C MET A 152 2.43 -21.77 -3.60
N LEU A 153 2.97 -22.89 -3.13
CA LEU A 153 2.53 -23.51 -1.89
C LEU A 153 3.42 -23.11 -0.72
N ASP A 154 2.83 -23.01 0.47
CA ASP A 154 3.54 -22.84 1.75
C ASP A 154 4.51 -21.63 1.71
N ASP A 155 5.76 -21.79 2.12
CA ASP A 155 6.77 -20.72 2.18
C ASP A 155 7.42 -20.36 0.84
N LEU A 156 6.94 -20.88 -0.30
CA LEU A 156 7.58 -20.64 -1.61
C LEU A 156 7.69 -19.14 -1.90
N ASN A 157 6.64 -18.37 -1.61
CA ASN A 157 6.62 -16.92 -1.83
C ASN A 157 7.58 -16.14 -0.90
N ALA A 158 8.10 -16.75 0.17
CA ALA A 158 9.09 -16.15 1.06
C ALA A 158 10.52 -16.60 0.71
N THR A 159 10.69 -17.86 0.31
CA THR A 159 11.99 -18.48 0.01
C THR A 159 12.46 -18.23 -1.42
N HIS A 160 11.55 -17.86 -2.32
CA HIS A 160 11.81 -17.62 -3.73
C HIS A 160 11.29 -16.27 -4.19
N GLN A 161 11.91 -15.76 -5.24
CA GLN A 161 11.42 -14.62 -6.01
C GLN A 161 10.78 -15.15 -7.28
N HIS A 162 9.73 -14.48 -7.74
CA HIS A 162 9.11 -14.77 -9.03
C HIS A 162 9.09 -13.52 -9.91
N CYS A 163 8.88 -13.76 -11.20
CA CYS A 163 8.63 -12.71 -12.18
C CYS A 163 7.69 -13.23 -13.26
N VAL A 164 7.07 -12.31 -14.00
CA VAL A 164 6.30 -12.63 -15.20
C VAL A 164 7.13 -12.28 -16.41
N LEU A 165 7.41 -13.27 -17.27
CA LEU A 165 8.13 -13.07 -18.52
C LEU A 165 7.11 -12.92 -19.64
N ALA A 166 7.09 -11.76 -20.29
CA ALA A 166 6.12 -11.44 -21.32
C ALA A 166 6.32 -12.32 -22.58
N GLY A 167 5.19 -12.74 -23.14
CA GLY A 167 5.09 -13.23 -24.51
C GLY A 167 4.54 -12.14 -25.44
N LEU A 168 4.34 -12.46 -26.72
CA LEU A 168 3.82 -11.49 -27.69
C LEU A 168 2.31 -11.23 -27.58
N PRO A 169 1.42 -12.24 -27.43
CA PRO A 169 -0.02 -11.98 -27.37
C PRO A 169 -0.42 -11.27 -26.07
N PRO A 170 -1.51 -10.48 -26.06
CA PRO A 170 -2.08 -9.99 -24.81
C PRO A 170 -2.47 -11.13 -23.87
N ARG A 171 -2.28 -10.95 -22.57
CA ARG A 171 -2.59 -11.96 -21.55
C ARG A 171 -3.36 -11.35 -20.37
N PHE A 172 -4.31 -12.14 -19.86
CA PHE A 172 -4.91 -11.95 -18.53
C PHE A 172 -4.41 -13.01 -17.55
N SER A 173 -4.45 -12.69 -16.26
CA SER A 173 -4.20 -13.64 -15.17
C SER A 173 -5.06 -13.28 -13.96
N SER A 174 -5.52 -14.29 -13.21
CA SER A 174 -6.14 -14.11 -11.89
C SER A 174 -5.21 -14.69 -10.84
N THR A 175 -4.66 -13.84 -9.97
CA THR A 175 -3.78 -14.27 -8.86
C THR A 175 -4.57 -14.28 -7.56
N HIS A 176 -5.04 -15.46 -7.15
CA HIS A 176 -5.80 -15.63 -5.92
C HIS A 176 -4.84 -15.59 -4.72
N ARG A 177 -5.14 -14.75 -3.72
CA ARG A 177 -4.30 -14.54 -2.53
C ARG A 177 -5.11 -14.64 -1.26
N VAL A 178 -4.46 -15.07 -0.18
CA VAL A 178 -4.94 -14.86 1.19
C VAL A 178 -4.23 -13.62 1.71
N ALA A 179 -4.85 -12.45 1.56
CA ALA A 179 -4.26 -11.21 2.04
C ALA A 179 -4.22 -11.21 3.58
N GLU A 180 -3.11 -10.73 4.14
CA GLU A 180 -3.08 -10.35 5.56
C GLU A 180 -3.96 -9.11 5.70
N CYS A 181 -5.11 -9.28 6.36
CA CYS A 181 -6.12 -8.24 6.48
C CYS A 181 -6.45 -7.92 7.94
N SER A 182 -5.57 -8.21 8.90
CA SER A 182 -5.84 -7.96 10.32
C SER A 182 -6.04 -6.47 10.62
N THR A 183 -5.41 -5.62 9.80
CA THR A 183 -5.49 -4.15 9.86
C THR A 183 -6.01 -3.53 8.56
N GLY A 184 -6.45 -4.35 7.60
CA GLY A 184 -6.77 -3.94 6.23
C GLY A 184 -8.27 -3.93 5.88
N THR A 185 -9.17 -4.11 6.86
CA THR A 185 -10.62 -4.21 6.61
C THR A 185 -11.40 -2.97 7.04
N LEU A 186 -12.53 -2.72 6.38
CA LEU A 186 -13.39 -1.57 6.71
C LEU A 186 -13.87 -1.63 8.17
N ASP A 187 -14.28 -2.81 8.63
CA ASP A 187 -14.72 -3.01 10.02
C ASP A 187 -13.61 -2.68 11.02
N TYR A 188 -12.37 -3.09 10.73
CA TYR A 188 -11.21 -2.75 11.54
C TYR A 188 -11.05 -1.24 11.67
N ILE A 189 -10.96 -0.51 10.55
CA ILE A 189 -10.70 0.94 10.62
C ILE A 189 -11.87 1.72 11.23
N LEU A 190 -13.11 1.28 11.01
CA LEU A 190 -14.28 1.87 11.66
C LEU A 190 -14.22 1.66 13.17
N GLN A 191 -13.83 0.47 13.64
CA GLN A 191 -13.65 0.19 15.06
C GLN A 191 -12.52 1.04 15.66
N ARG A 192 -11.41 1.21 14.93
CA ARG A 192 -10.30 2.10 15.33
C ARG A 192 -10.79 3.54 15.46
N CYS A 193 -11.52 4.05 14.47
CA CYS A 193 -12.08 5.40 14.52
C CYS A 193 -13.04 5.60 15.70
N GLN A 194 -13.92 4.63 15.95
CA GLN A 194 -14.81 4.64 17.10
C GLN A 194 -14.03 4.68 18.42
N LEU A 195 -12.95 3.88 18.54
CA LEU A 195 -12.08 3.87 19.72
C LEU A 195 -11.47 5.26 19.98
N ALA A 196 -10.91 5.92 18.96
CA ALA A 196 -10.38 7.28 19.12
C ALA A 196 -11.45 8.28 19.59
N LEU A 197 -12.65 8.20 19.01
CA LEU A 197 -13.75 9.09 19.34
C LEU A 197 -14.42 8.78 20.69
N GLN A 198 -14.11 7.67 21.37
CA GLN A 198 -14.56 7.44 22.74
C GLN A 198 -14.05 8.52 23.70
N ASN A 199 -12.91 9.16 23.41
CA ASN A 199 -12.39 10.26 24.22
C ASN A 199 -13.14 11.58 24.02
N VAL A 200 -14.08 11.66 23.08
CA VAL A 200 -14.94 12.84 22.90
C VAL A 200 -16.07 12.82 23.93
N ARG A 201 -16.21 13.90 24.71
CA ARG A 201 -17.28 14.09 25.70
C ARG A 201 -18.52 14.66 25.03
N ASP A 202 -18.44 15.91 24.61
CA ASP A 202 -19.52 16.65 23.96
C ASP A 202 -18.98 17.34 22.70
N GLN A 203 -19.84 17.45 21.68
CA GLN A 203 -19.59 18.20 20.46
C GLN A 203 -20.58 19.37 20.41
N ALA A 204 -20.07 20.60 20.34
CA ALA A 204 -20.88 21.80 20.18
C ALA A 204 -21.37 21.96 18.73
N ASP A 205 -22.40 22.78 18.52
CA ASP A 205 -23.00 23.03 17.20
C ASP A 205 -22.02 23.63 16.19
N ASN A 206 -20.98 24.33 16.67
CA ASN A 206 -19.91 24.91 15.85
C ASN A 206 -18.81 23.88 15.48
N GLY A 207 -18.92 22.65 15.95
CA GLY A 207 -17.93 21.59 15.75
C GLY A 207 -16.87 21.48 16.84
N ASP A 208 -16.82 22.40 17.81
CA ASP A 208 -15.86 22.32 18.91
C ASP A 208 -16.08 21.07 19.76
N VAL A 209 -14.97 20.44 20.15
CA VAL A 209 -14.97 19.17 20.86
C VAL A 209 -14.37 19.35 22.23
N SER A 210 -15.01 18.77 23.25
CA SER A 210 -14.44 18.61 24.59
C SER A 210 -13.98 17.16 24.81
N LEU A 211 -12.85 16.98 25.50
CA LEU A 211 -12.25 15.66 25.72
C LEU A 211 -12.56 15.12 27.12
N LYS A 212 -12.72 13.80 27.24
CA LYS A 212 -12.96 13.11 28.52
C LYS A 212 -11.67 12.96 29.33
N SER A 213 -10.57 12.65 28.66
CA SER A 213 -9.25 12.40 29.25
C SER A 213 -8.16 13.13 28.47
N LEU A 214 -7.19 13.65 29.23
CA LEU A 214 -5.94 14.24 28.73
C LEU A 214 -4.73 13.35 29.04
N GLU A 215 -4.99 12.08 29.41
CA GLU A 215 -3.93 11.12 29.69
C GLU A 215 -3.04 10.89 28.44
N PRO A 216 -1.70 10.98 28.57
CA PRO A 216 -0.76 10.85 27.45
C PRO A 216 -1.02 9.64 26.54
N ALA A 217 -1.31 8.48 27.12
CA ALA A 217 -1.56 7.25 26.36
C ALA A 217 -2.82 7.34 25.48
N VAL A 218 -3.89 7.95 25.99
CA VAL A 218 -5.16 8.12 25.28
C VAL A 218 -5.01 9.13 24.14
N LEU A 219 -4.33 10.27 24.42
CA LEU A 219 -4.07 11.29 23.40
C LEU A 219 -3.20 10.74 22.27
N LYS A 220 -2.11 10.04 22.62
CA LYS A 220 -1.24 9.39 21.65
C LYS A 220 -2.01 8.40 20.76
N GLN A 221 -2.83 7.53 21.36
CA GLN A 221 -3.64 6.56 20.61
C GLN A 221 -4.62 7.25 19.65
N GLY A 222 -5.28 8.32 20.09
CA GLY A 222 -6.19 9.10 19.24
C GLY A 222 -5.46 9.69 18.02
N GLU A 223 -4.29 10.29 18.22
CA GLU A 223 -3.51 10.90 17.15
C GLU A 223 -2.88 9.86 16.19
N GLU A 224 -2.54 8.67 16.68
CA GLU A 224 -2.10 7.54 15.85
C GLU A 224 -3.22 7.00 14.96
N ILE A 225 -4.42 6.80 15.51
CA ILE A 225 -5.61 6.40 14.73
C ILE A 225 -5.99 7.47 13.71
N HIS A 226 -5.86 8.75 14.08
CA HIS A 226 -6.10 9.86 13.18
C HIS A 226 -5.16 9.81 11.96
N ASN A 227 -3.87 9.50 12.17
CA ASN A 227 -2.95 9.28 11.06
C ASN A 227 -3.32 8.05 10.23
N GLU A 228 -3.69 6.96 10.89
CA GLU A 228 -4.04 5.70 10.23
C GLU A 228 -5.20 5.87 9.24
N VAL A 229 -6.31 6.47 9.67
CA VAL A 229 -7.45 6.74 8.76
C VAL A 229 -7.10 7.74 7.65
N GLU A 230 -6.25 8.74 7.94
CA GLU A 230 -5.85 9.72 6.92
C GLU A 230 -4.97 9.07 5.83
N PHE A 231 -3.95 8.32 6.21
CA PHE A 231 -2.88 7.90 5.31
C PHE A 231 -3.00 6.49 4.77
N GLU A 232 -3.58 5.54 5.51
CA GLU A 232 -3.78 4.16 5.06
C GLU A 232 -5.13 3.96 4.36
N TRP A 233 -6.06 4.92 4.51
CA TRP A 233 -7.42 4.81 3.96
C TRP A 233 -7.77 5.97 3.02
N LEU A 234 -7.97 7.18 3.56
CA LEU A 234 -8.50 8.30 2.76
C LEU A 234 -7.56 8.68 1.62
N ARG A 235 -6.28 8.93 1.91
CA ARG A 235 -5.33 9.33 0.89
C ARG A 235 -5.01 8.21 -0.08
N GLN A 236 -4.94 6.95 0.36
CA GLN A 236 -4.79 5.80 -0.54
C GLN A 236 -5.96 5.70 -1.53
N PHE A 237 -7.20 5.84 -1.03
CA PHE A 237 -8.40 5.79 -1.86
C PHE A 237 -8.43 6.93 -2.88
N TRP A 238 -8.32 8.17 -2.42
CA TRP A 238 -8.44 9.35 -3.28
C TRP A 238 -7.25 9.51 -4.24
N PHE A 239 -6.07 9.00 -3.88
CA PHE A 239 -4.90 9.00 -4.76
C PHE A 239 -5.09 8.12 -6.00
N GLN A 240 -5.87 7.06 -5.88
CA GLN A 240 -6.21 6.20 -7.02
C GLN A 240 -7.27 6.85 -7.93
N GLY A 241 -7.72 8.06 -7.59
CA GLY A 241 -8.82 8.75 -8.23
C GLY A 241 -10.14 8.00 -8.03
N ASN A 242 -11.20 8.50 -8.67
CA ASN A 242 -12.51 7.85 -8.57
C ASN A 242 -12.67 6.70 -9.58
N ARG A 243 -11.58 5.95 -9.85
CA ARG A 243 -11.52 4.92 -10.90
C ARG A 243 -12.47 3.75 -10.63
N TYR A 244 -12.66 3.39 -9.37
CA TYR A 244 -13.56 2.30 -8.95
C TYR A 244 -15.01 2.58 -9.27
N LYS A 245 -15.42 3.85 -9.35
CA LYS A 245 -16.78 4.25 -9.70
C LYS A 245 -17.23 3.73 -11.07
N LYS A 246 -16.29 3.38 -11.95
CA LYS A 246 -16.61 2.67 -13.20
C LYS A 246 -17.13 1.25 -12.97
N CYS A 247 -16.68 0.61 -11.90
CA CYS A 247 -16.95 -0.79 -11.58
C CYS A 247 -18.03 -0.94 -10.51
N THR A 248 -17.99 -0.08 -9.49
CA THR A 248 -18.84 -0.17 -8.30
C THR A 248 -18.87 1.16 -7.54
N ASP A 249 -19.99 1.42 -6.85
CA ASP A 249 -20.16 2.52 -5.90
C ASP A 249 -19.96 2.11 -4.45
N TRP A 250 -19.56 0.85 -4.19
CA TRP A 250 -19.50 0.26 -2.85
C TRP A 250 -18.71 1.09 -1.84
N TRP A 251 -17.58 1.67 -2.27
CA TRP A 251 -16.71 2.48 -1.42
C TRP A 251 -17.19 3.92 -1.18
N HIS A 252 -18.21 4.41 -1.89
CA HIS A 252 -18.64 5.81 -1.77
C HIS A 252 -19.11 6.16 -0.35
N GLN A 253 -20.03 5.38 0.22
CA GLN A 253 -20.52 5.64 1.57
C GLN A 253 -19.46 5.37 2.64
N PRO A 254 -18.72 4.23 2.60
CA PRO A 254 -17.65 3.97 3.56
C PRO A 254 -16.60 5.08 3.62
N VAL A 255 -16.12 5.56 2.47
CA VAL A 255 -15.10 6.62 2.43
C VAL A 255 -15.66 7.95 2.93
N ALA A 256 -16.90 8.29 2.58
CA ALA A 256 -17.56 9.48 3.12
C ALA A 256 -17.66 9.42 4.66
N GLN A 257 -18.04 8.27 5.21
CA GLN A 257 -18.07 8.06 6.66
C GLN A 257 -16.68 8.16 7.30
N LEU A 258 -15.65 7.57 6.69
CA LEU A 258 -14.27 7.72 7.17
C LEU A 258 -13.81 9.17 7.14
N GLU A 259 -14.20 9.95 6.13
CA GLU A 259 -13.87 11.37 6.03
C GLU A 259 -14.60 12.20 7.10
N GLU A 260 -15.85 11.88 7.43
CA GLU A 260 -16.57 12.50 8.56
C GLU A 260 -15.91 12.19 9.91
N LEU A 261 -15.51 10.92 10.13
CA LEU A 261 -14.82 10.49 11.35
C LEU A 261 -13.45 11.15 11.47
N TRP A 262 -12.67 11.17 10.39
CA TRP A 262 -11.39 11.88 10.27
C TRP A 262 -11.57 13.37 10.57
N LYS A 263 -12.59 14.02 9.99
CA LYS A 263 -12.85 15.45 10.23
C LYS A 263 -13.12 15.73 11.71
N LYS A 264 -13.87 14.86 12.41
CA LYS A 264 -14.04 14.96 13.87
C LYS A 264 -12.70 14.86 14.62
N MET A 265 -11.77 14.03 14.14
CA MET A 265 -10.43 13.92 14.75
C MET A 265 -9.57 15.18 14.54
N GLU A 266 -9.75 15.94 13.45
CA GLU A 266 -9.12 17.28 13.33
C GLU A 266 -9.59 18.23 14.45
N PHE A 267 -10.87 18.19 14.83
CA PHE A 267 -11.38 18.95 15.98
C PHE A 267 -10.84 18.41 17.32
N VAL A 268 -10.64 17.09 17.44
CA VAL A 268 -9.97 16.50 18.62
C VAL A 268 -8.54 17.04 18.73
N THR A 269 -7.76 17.01 17.66
CA THR A 269 -6.40 17.58 17.66
C THR A 269 -6.42 19.06 18.02
N ASN A 270 -7.39 19.84 17.51
CA ASN A 270 -7.54 21.25 17.89
C ASN A 270 -7.82 21.43 19.38
N ALA A 271 -8.70 20.62 19.97
CA ALA A 271 -9.00 20.65 21.41
C ALA A 271 -7.76 20.32 22.26
N VAL A 272 -6.94 19.35 21.85
CA VAL A 272 -5.66 19.04 22.51
C VAL A 272 -4.71 20.24 22.44
N LEU A 273 -4.58 20.88 21.28
CA LEU A 273 -3.72 22.06 21.11
C LEU A 273 -4.21 23.25 21.94
N HIS A 274 -5.52 23.46 22.05
CA HIS A 274 -6.09 24.47 22.92
C HIS A 274 -5.72 24.23 24.38
N GLU A 275 -5.78 22.98 24.84
CA GLU A 275 -5.38 22.62 26.21
C GLU A 275 -3.89 22.87 26.45
N VAL A 276 -3.02 22.52 25.49
CA VAL A 276 -1.57 22.80 25.58
C VAL A 276 -1.28 24.31 25.69
N ARG A 277 -2.08 25.14 25.01
CA ARG A 277 -1.94 26.61 25.00
C ARG A 277 -2.67 27.30 26.15
N ARG A 278 -3.48 26.59 26.93
CA ARG A 278 -4.31 27.18 27.97
C ARG A 278 -3.44 27.73 29.10
N GLU A 279 -3.70 28.99 29.46
CA GLU A 279 -3.03 29.61 30.60
C GLU A 279 -3.37 28.85 31.91
N GLY A 280 -2.37 28.66 32.76
CA GLY A 280 -2.53 28.00 34.06
C GLY A 280 -2.42 26.46 34.04
N VAL A 281 -2.21 25.83 32.89
CA VAL A 281 -1.87 24.39 32.85
C VAL A 281 -0.46 24.17 33.43
N PRO A 282 -0.27 23.25 34.39
CA PRO A 282 1.05 22.94 34.93
C PRO A 282 2.03 22.53 33.83
N THR A 283 3.26 23.06 33.89
CA THR A 283 4.30 22.81 32.87
C THR A 283 4.59 21.33 32.68
N GLU A 284 4.63 20.54 33.76
CA GLU A 284 4.82 19.08 33.68
C GLU A 284 3.71 18.40 32.86
N GLN A 285 2.45 18.67 33.20
CA GLN A 285 1.29 18.14 32.48
C GLN A 285 1.31 18.54 31.01
N ARG A 286 1.61 19.82 30.72
CA ARG A 286 1.76 20.31 29.35
C ARG A 286 2.83 19.54 28.59
N ASN A 287 4.00 19.33 29.18
CA ASN A 287 5.10 18.62 28.55
C ASN A 287 4.79 17.15 28.30
N GLU A 288 4.06 16.49 29.21
CA GLU A 288 3.60 15.11 29.03
C GLU A 288 2.66 15.00 27.82
N ILE A 289 1.69 15.91 27.71
CA ILE A 289 0.76 15.98 26.56
C ILE A 289 1.54 16.20 25.26
N VAL A 290 2.44 17.20 25.23
CA VAL A 290 3.21 17.50 24.02
C VAL A 290 4.11 16.32 23.63
N THR A 291 4.76 15.68 24.60
CA THR A 291 5.59 14.49 24.36
C THR A 291 4.77 13.34 23.76
N ALA A 292 3.51 13.18 24.18
CA ALA A 292 2.63 12.13 23.69
C ALA A 292 2.23 12.29 22.22
N ILE A 293 1.99 13.53 21.78
CA ILE A 293 1.38 13.81 20.46
C ILE A 293 2.38 14.27 19.39
N LEU A 294 3.55 14.81 19.80
CA LEU A 294 4.47 15.49 18.88
C LEU A 294 4.97 14.57 17.74
N THR A 295 5.22 13.30 18.04
CA THR A 295 5.62 12.32 17.03
C THR A 295 4.53 12.13 15.97
N SER A 296 3.27 11.93 16.40
CA SER A 296 2.14 11.75 15.48
C SER A 296 1.90 12.98 14.62
N LEU A 297 1.99 14.19 15.18
CA LEU A 297 1.84 15.45 14.42
C LEU A 297 2.99 15.68 13.44
N THR A 298 4.23 15.36 13.84
CA THR A 298 5.39 15.42 12.94
C THR A 298 5.21 14.47 11.77
N THR A 299 4.80 13.22 12.04
CA THR A 299 4.51 12.22 11.00
C THR A 299 3.40 12.70 10.08
N ARG A 300 2.32 13.28 10.63
CA ARG A 300 1.20 13.83 9.85
C ARG A 300 1.66 14.93 8.90
N GLN A 301 2.45 15.89 9.36
CA GLN A 301 3.02 16.94 8.50
C GLN A 301 3.88 16.37 7.37
N ASN A 302 4.74 15.39 7.68
CA ASN A 302 5.65 14.80 6.69
C ASN A 302 4.86 14.01 5.64
N LEU A 303 3.91 13.18 6.06
CA LEU A 303 3.06 12.41 5.16
C LEU A 303 2.14 13.30 4.33
N ARG A 304 1.52 14.35 4.91
CA ARG A 304 0.73 15.33 4.13
C ARG A 304 1.55 15.94 2.99
N ARG A 305 2.80 16.33 3.28
CA ARG A 305 3.73 16.87 2.27
C ARG A 305 4.08 15.82 1.21
N GLU A 306 4.39 14.60 1.62
CA GLU A 306 4.72 13.50 0.71
C GLU A 306 3.55 13.17 -0.24
N TRP A 307 2.34 13.01 0.31
CA TRP A 307 1.14 12.73 -0.47
C TRP A 307 0.79 13.87 -1.42
N ARG A 308 0.89 15.13 -0.96
CA ARG A 308 0.70 16.30 -1.83
C ARG A 308 1.68 16.31 -3.01
N ALA A 309 2.96 16.05 -2.74
CA ALA A 309 3.98 15.95 -3.79
C ALA A 309 3.69 14.78 -4.76
N ARG A 310 3.28 13.62 -4.23
CA ARG A 310 2.92 12.44 -5.02
C ARG A 310 1.73 12.71 -5.96
N CYS A 311 0.65 13.34 -5.46
CA CYS A 311 -0.50 13.75 -6.26
C CYS A 311 -0.13 14.74 -7.37
N GLN A 312 0.91 15.54 -7.15
CA GLN A 312 1.36 16.58 -8.08
C GLN A 312 2.55 16.14 -8.94
N SER A 313 2.99 14.89 -8.86
CA SER A 313 4.14 14.40 -9.62
C SER A 313 3.92 14.52 -11.13
N ARG A 314 5.00 14.61 -11.90
CA ARG A 314 4.91 14.74 -13.37
C ARG A 314 4.13 13.58 -13.98
N ILE A 315 4.36 12.37 -13.48
CA ILE A 315 3.68 11.16 -13.96
C ILE A 315 2.18 11.17 -13.58
N ALA A 316 1.82 11.56 -12.35
CA ALA A 316 0.42 11.70 -11.94
C ALA A 316 -0.37 12.65 -12.85
N ARG A 317 0.23 13.76 -13.28
CA ARG A 317 -0.41 14.74 -14.19
C ARG A 317 -0.69 14.19 -15.59
N THR A 318 0.00 13.14 -16.01
CA THR A 318 -0.21 12.50 -17.33
C THR A 318 -1.39 11.53 -17.35
N LEU A 319 -1.93 11.18 -16.17
CA LEU A 319 -3.04 10.23 -16.07
C LEU A 319 -4.34 10.80 -16.65
N PRO A 320 -5.21 9.92 -17.21
CA PRO A 320 -6.57 10.28 -17.63
C PRO A 320 -7.38 10.92 -16.51
N VAL A 321 -8.34 11.79 -16.85
CA VAL A 321 -9.11 12.59 -15.89
C VAL A 321 -9.79 11.72 -14.82
N ASP A 322 -10.32 10.57 -15.20
CA ASP A 322 -10.98 9.58 -14.35
C ASP A 322 -10.02 8.78 -13.44
N GLN A 323 -8.71 8.98 -13.61
CA GLN A 323 -7.64 8.31 -12.86
C GLN A 323 -6.68 9.31 -12.19
N LYS A 324 -6.94 10.62 -12.33
CA LYS A 324 -6.07 11.63 -11.74
C LYS A 324 -6.10 11.51 -10.23
N PRO A 325 -4.92 11.44 -9.56
CA PRO A 325 -4.86 11.46 -8.12
C PRO A 325 -5.52 12.70 -7.55
N GLU A 326 -6.42 12.50 -6.60
CA GLU A 326 -7.06 13.58 -5.86
C GLU A 326 -6.33 13.72 -4.52
N CYS A 327 -5.75 14.90 -4.28
CA CYS A 327 -5.15 15.21 -2.98
C CYS A 327 -6.27 15.53 -1.99
N ARG A 328 -6.92 14.49 -1.45
CA ARG A 328 -8.06 14.61 -0.54
C ARG A 328 -7.86 13.76 0.73
N PRO A 329 -8.22 14.28 1.91
CA PRO A 329 -8.71 15.64 2.19
C PRO A 329 -7.62 16.72 2.03
N HIS A 330 -8.01 17.90 1.56
CA HIS A 330 -7.18 19.11 1.42
C HIS A 330 -8.06 20.36 1.51
N TRP A 331 -7.53 21.42 2.11
CA TRP A 331 -8.20 22.71 2.26
C TRP A 331 -7.16 23.83 2.29
N GLU A 332 -7.60 25.04 1.95
CA GLU A 332 -6.78 26.24 2.02
C GLU A 332 -6.81 26.84 3.44
N LYS A 333 -5.88 27.76 3.73
CA LYS A 333 -5.72 28.34 5.07
C LYS A 333 -6.96 29.11 5.54
N GLU A 334 -7.74 29.64 4.60
CA GLU A 334 -8.93 30.46 4.85
C GLU A 334 -10.22 29.62 4.99
N ASP A 335 -10.13 28.29 4.91
CA ASP A 335 -11.31 27.42 5.04
C ASP A 335 -11.82 27.37 6.49
N ALA A 336 -12.85 28.16 6.77
CA ALA A 336 -13.49 28.25 8.09
C ALA A 336 -14.19 26.95 8.54
N SER A 337 -14.37 25.96 7.64
CA SER A 337 -14.97 24.67 8.00
C SER A 337 -13.98 23.69 8.65
N MET A 338 -12.70 24.05 8.68
CA MET A 338 -11.62 23.24 9.24
C MET A 338 -10.97 23.95 10.45
N PRO A 339 -10.77 23.25 11.58
CA PRO A 339 -10.28 23.88 12.80
C PRO A 339 -8.76 24.11 12.81
N LEU A 340 -8.03 23.41 11.94
CA LEU A 340 -6.57 23.44 11.85
C LEU A 340 -6.13 23.72 10.41
N PRO A 341 -4.95 24.31 10.20
CA PRO A 341 -4.37 24.41 8.88
C PRO A 341 -3.98 23.02 8.36
N PHE A 342 -4.04 22.84 7.03
CA PHE A 342 -3.54 21.61 6.39
C PHE A 342 -2.04 21.39 6.69
N GLU A 343 -1.25 22.46 6.54
CA GLU A 343 0.18 22.49 6.90
C GLU A 343 0.34 22.78 8.39
N LEU A 344 0.88 21.81 9.13
CA LEU A 344 1.13 21.85 10.57
C LEU A 344 2.55 22.32 10.94
N THR A 345 3.32 22.86 9.98
CA THR A 345 4.74 23.20 10.18
C THR A 345 4.96 24.15 11.36
N ASP A 346 4.13 25.20 11.46
CA ASP A 346 4.22 26.18 12.54
C ASP A 346 3.82 25.56 13.89
N ILE A 347 2.74 24.78 13.91
CA ILE A 347 2.24 24.07 15.10
C ILE A 347 3.31 23.11 15.63
N VAL A 348 3.89 22.28 14.76
CA VAL A 348 4.95 21.33 15.15
C VAL A 348 6.18 22.06 15.68
N SER A 349 6.53 23.21 15.10
CA SER A 349 7.67 24.02 15.56
C SER A 349 7.42 24.66 16.92
N GLU A 350 6.22 25.20 17.14
CA GLU A 350 5.75 25.74 18.42
C GLU A 350 5.85 24.67 19.53
N LEU A 351 5.29 23.48 19.29
CA LEU A 351 5.31 22.38 20.26
C LEU A 351 6.73 21.91 20.61
N ARG A 352 7.65 21.90 19.63
CA ARG A 352 9.07 21.60 19.88
C ARG A 352 9.73 22.68 20.75
N GLY A 353 9.39 23.94 20.52
CA GLY A 353 9.85 25.06 21.34
C GLY A 353 9.45 24.88 22.81
N LEU A 354 8.18 24.55 23.08
CA LEU A 354 7.67 24.32 24.43
C LEU A 354 8.42 23.22 25.19
N LEU A 355 8.79 22.12 24.52
CA LEU A 355 9.58 21.05 25.14
C LEU A 355 11.05 21.43 25.37
N ALA A 356 11.60 22.34 24.56
CA ALA A 356 12.98 22.80 24.73
C ALA A 356 13.11 23.74 25.94
N GLU A 357 12.13 24.64 26.15
CA GLU A 357 12.08 25.54 27.31
C GLU A 357 12.02 24.80 28.65
N ALA A 358 11.41 23.61 28.68
CA ALA A 358 11.33 22.79 29.90
C ALA A 358 12.63 22.05 30.26
N ARG A 359 13.59 21.97 29.32
CA ARG A 359 14.88 21.31 29.51
C ARG A 359 16.01 22.28 29.85
N ALA A 360 15.75 23.59 29.69
CA ALA A 360 16.63 24.68 30.09
C ALA A 360 16.33 25.06 31.54
#